data_AF-A0A8T4UQE9-F1
#
_entry.id   AF-A0A8T4UQE9-F1
#
_cell.length_a   1.000
_cell.length_b   1.000
_cell.length_c   1.000
_cell.angle_alpha   90.00
_cell.angle_beta   90.00
_cell.angle_gamma   90.00
#
_symmetry.space_group_name_H-M   'P 1'
#
loop_
_entity.id
_entity.type
_entity.pdbx_description
1 polymer ?
#
loop_
_entity_poly.entity_id
_entity_poly.type
_entity_poly.pdbx_seq_one_letter_code
_entity_poly.pdbx_strand_id
1 'polypeptide(L)'
;MDKEKLMTAILNIILLTIIILLVSYFYVTQKRIIGPIIILLGIISILPLFLFKVSIRILKAEILFGLIDNGVLAIFALSGAELFGILGAIVGGLVGNAITDGFAGIFEGYEWQKIKKLKIKDKRTALTVAIGKLTGCLFGGGIVLTIAWSILNLV
;
A
#
# COMPACT_ATOMS: atom_id res chain seq x y z
N MET A 1 6.79 8.26 -22.72
CA MET A 1 7.03 8.76 -21.36
C MET A 1 8.40 9.40 -21.35
N ASP A 2 8.51 10.62 -20.83
CA ASP A 2 9.77 11.36 -20.78
C ASP A 2 10.76 10.65 -19.84
N LYS A 3 12.01 10.46 -20.29
CA LYS A 3 13.04 9.71 -19.53
C LYS A 3 13.30 10.37 -18.18
N GLU A 4 13.28 11.70 -18.12
CA GLU A 4 13.51 12.46 -16.88
C GLU A 4 12.38 12.25 -15.85
N LYS A 5 11.12 12.16 -16.32
CA LYS A 5 9.96 11.91 -15.45
C LYS A 5 9.95 10.49 -14.89
N LEU A 6 10.42 9.51 -15.67
CA LEU A 6 10.59 8.14 -15.18
C LEU A 6 11.72 8.05 -14.14
N MET A 7 12.87 8.67 -14.40
CA MET A 7 14.00 8.69 -13.46
C MET A 7 13.60 9.32 -12.12
N THR A 8 12.92 10.47 -12.18
CA THR A 8 12.38 11.14 -10.98
C THR A 8 11.41 10.22 -10.22
N ALA A 9 10.56 9.46 -10.92
CA ALA A 9 9.65 8.52 -10.27
C ALA A 9 10.41 7.40 -9.54
N ILE A 10 11.40 6.80 -10.19
CA ILE A 10 12.22 5.72 -9.62
C ILE A 10 12.96 6.21 -8.37
N LEU A 11 13.63 7.37 -8.44
CA LEU A 11 14.37 7.93 -7.31
C LEU A 11 13.47 8.22 -6.10
N ASN A 12 12.28 8.78 -6.32
CA ASN A 12 11.32 9.03 -5.24
C ASN A 12 10.84 7.72 -4.59
N ILE A 13 10.55 6.69 -5.38
CA ILE A 13 10.12 5.40 -4.85
C ILE A 13 11.25 4.72 -4.07
N ILE A 14 12.49 4.72 -4.58
CA ILE A 14 13.64 4.17 -3.86
C ILE A 14 13.81 4.86 -2.50
N LEU A 15 13.76 6.20 -2.47
CA LEU A 15 13.87 6.97 -1.22
C LEU A 15 12.76 6.60 -0.23
N LEU A 16 11.50 6.55 -0.68
CA LEU A 16 10.37 6.14 0.15
C LEU A 16 10.54 4.71 0.67
N THR A 17 10.95 3.77 -0.18
CA THR A 17 11.18 2.38 0.21
C THR A 17 12.25 2.28 1.29
N ILE A 18 13.36 3.02 1.18
CA ILE A 18 14.41 3.04 2.20
C ILE A 18 13.84 3.54 3.55
N ILE A 19 13.09 4.64 3.53
CA ILE A 19 12.47 5.21 4.74
C ILE A 19 11.51 4.18 5.36
N ILE A 20 10.64 3.58 4.56
CA ILE A 20 9.68 2.58 5.02
C ILE A 20 10.40 1.39 5.64
N LEU A 21 11.39 0.82 4.96
CA LEU A 21 12.13 -0.34 5.47
C LEU A 21 12.85 -0.02 6.79
N LEU A 22 13.50 1.14 6.91
CA LEU A 22 14.21 1.53 8.12
C LEU A 22 13.26 1.72 9.31
N VAL A 23 12.15 2.44 9.08
CA VAL A 23 11.14 2.67 10.13
C VAL A 23 10.46 1.35 10.51
N SER A 24 10.05 0.55 9.54
CA SER A 24 9.45 -0.77 9.80
C SER A 24 10.41 -1.66 10.57
N TYR A 25 11.69 -1.71 10.20
CA TYR A 25 12.71 -2.50 10.91
C TYR A 25 12.86 -2.06 12.38
N PHE A 26 12.93 -0.76 12.64
CA PHE A 26 13.10 -0.23 14.00
C PHE A 26 11.89 -0.55 14.91
N TYR A 27 10.68 -0.55 14.34
CA TYR A 27 9.44 -0.74 15.10
C TYR A 27 8.85 -2.16 15.02
N VAL A 28 9.44 -3.08 14.25
CA VAL A 28 8.86 -4.43 14.01
C VAL A 28 8.63 -5.23 15.29
N THR A 29 9.46 -5.03 16.32
CA THR A 29 9.33 -5.70 17.61
C THR A 29 8.24 -5.10 18.51
N GLN A 30 7.73 -3.91 18.17
CA GLN A 30 6.74 -3.17 18.94
C GLN A 30 5.32 -3.44 18.42
N LYS A 31 4.79 -4.64 18.70
CA LYS A 31 3.50 -5.15 18.17
C LYS A 31 2.35 -4.14 18.23
N ARG A 32 2.20 -3.41 19.35
CA ARG A 32 1.10 -2.45 19.54
C ARG A 32 1.22 -1.16 18.72
N ILE A 33 2.41 -0.82 18.24
CA ILE A 33 2.68 0.50 17.64
C ILE A 33 3.00 0.38 16.15
N ILE A 34 3.49 -0.79 15.69
CA ILE A 34 3.86 -0.99 14.30
C ILE A 34 2.69 -0.71 13.34
N GLY A 35 1.47 -1.17 13.62
CA GLY A 35 0.29 -0.91 12.80
C GLY A 35 0.04 0.59 12.58
N PRO A 36 -0.13 1.39 13.65
CA PRO A 36 -0.26 2.85 13.55
C PRO A 36 0.92 3.52 12.81
N ILE A 37 2.15 3.03 12.99
CA ILE A 37 3.32 3.55 12.28
C ILE A 37 3.26 3.27 10.79
N ILE A 38 2.84 2.06 10.37
CA ILE A 38 2.66 1.75 8.94
C ILE A 38 1.59 2.67 8.33
N ILE A 39 0.50 2.99 9.04
CA ILE A 39 -0.48 3.97 8.59
C ILE A 39 0.18 5.35 8.41
N LEU A 40 0.96 5.81 9.39
CA LEU A 40 1.67 7.08 9.30
C LEU A 40 2.64 7.13 8.11
N LEU A 41 3.35 6.03 7.83
CA LEU A 41 4.19 5.89 6.63
C LEU A 41 3.37 6.01 5.34
N GLY A 42 2.14 5.51 5.30
CA GLY A 42 1.20 5.72 4.20
C GLY A 42 0.84 7.19 3.99
N ILE A 43 0.71 7.98 5.06
CA ILE A 43 0.52 9.44 4.95
C ILE A 43 1.78 10.09 4.38
N ILE A 44 2.95 9.71 4.89
CA ILE A 44 4.25 10.22 4.46
C ILE A 44 4.52 9.91 2.99
N SER A 45 4.11 8.74 2.47
CA SER A 45 4.32 8.38 1.07
C SER A 45 3.58 9.28 0.08
N ILE A 46 2.55 10.02 0.51
CA ILE A 46 1.84 11.00 -0.32
C ILE A 46 2.63 12.32 -0.45
N LEU A 47 3.58 12.61 0.45
CA LEU A 47 4.32 13.89 0.48
C LEU A 47 4.92 14.32 -0.86
N PRO A 48 5.57 13.45 -1.66
CA PRO A 48 6.11 13.85 -2.95
C PRO A 48 5.04 14.42 -3.89
N LEU A 49 3.79 13.95 -3.81
CA LEU A 49 2.70 14.43 -4.67
C LEU A 49 2.26 15.86 -4.34
N PHE A 50 2.39 16.27 -3.07
CA PHE A 50 2.16 17.66 -2.68
C PHE A 50 3.21 18.59 -3.31
N LEU A 51 4.48 18.15 -3.38
CA LEU A 51 5.55 18.92 -4.05
C LEU A 51 5.26 19.11 -5.54
N PHE A 52 4.66 18.11 -6.20
CA PHE A 52 4.27 18.17 -7.61
C PHE A 52 2.86 18.73 -7.86
N LYS A 53 2.18 19.26 -6.83
CA LYS A 53 0.80 19.82 -6.90
C LYS A 53 -0.20 18.86 -7.54
N VAL A 54 -0.04 17.56 -7.31
CA VAL A 54 -0.94 16.53 -7.81
C VAL A 54 -2.15 16.39 -6.88
N SER A 55 -3.36 16.33 -7.44
CA SER A 55 -4.56 16.11 -6.65
C SER A 55 -4.68 14.65 -6.21
N ILE A 56 -4.87 14.42 -4.91
CA ILE A 56 -5.09 13.09 -4.31
C ILE A 56 -6.32 12.39 -4.92
N ARG A 57 -7.29 13.14 -5.46
CA ARG A 57 -8.49 12.56 -6.09
C ARG A 57 -8.15 11.63 -7.26
N ILE A 58 -7.01 11.84 -7.91
CA ILE A 58 -6.57 11.03 -9.05
C ILE A 58 -6.03 9.67 -8.59
N LEU A 59 -5.57 9.57 -7.33
CA LEU A 59 -4.99 8.37 -6.75
C LEU A 59 -6.03 7.41 -6.16
N LYS A 60 -7.32 7.77 -6.22
CA LYS A 60 -8.37 7.01 -5.55
C LYS A 60 -8.41 5.55 -5.98
N ALA A 61 -8.23 5.28 -7.27
CA ALA A 61 -8.25 3.92 -7.80
C ALA A 61 -7.06 3.10 -7.26
N GLU A 62 -5.88 3.71 -7.20
CA GLU A 62 -4.64 3.08 -6.78
C GLU A 62 -4.55 2.90 -5.26
N ILE A 63 -5.06 3.86 -4.49
CA ILE A 63 -5.18 3.73 -3.03
C ILE A 63 -6.20 2.64 -2.69
N LEU A 64 -7.34 2.61 -3.38
CA LEU A 64 -8.36 1.56 -3.18
C LEU A 64 -7.79 0.18 -3.50
N PHE A 65 -7.03 0.07 -4.61
CA PHE A 65 -6.31 -1.15 -4.95
C PHE A 65 -5.44 -1.61 -3.78
N GLY A 66 -4.50 -0.78 -3.34
CA GLY A 66 -3.54 -1.18 -2.30
C GLY A 66 -4.20 -1.46 -0.95
N LEU A 67 -5.27 -0.74 -0.62
CA LEU A 67 -6.03 -0.94 0.62
C LEU A 67 -6.65 -2.34 0.66
N ILE A 68 -7.29 -2.75 -0.43
CA ILE A 68 -7.90 -4.09 -0.56
C ILE A 68 -6.81 -5.15 -0.61
N ASP A 69 -5.82 -4.93 -1.48
CA ASP A 69 -4.75 -5.88 -1.74
C ASP A 69 -4.01 -6.24 -0.45
N ASN A 70 -3.34 -5.25 0.13
CA ASN A 70 -2.45 -5.48 1.26
C ASN A 70 -3.20 -5.62 2.59
N GLY A 71 -4.44 -5.12 2.67
CA GLY A 71 -5.31 -5.34 3.82
C GLY A 71 -5.72 -6.81 3.92
N VAL A 72 -6.29 -7.37 2.86
CA VAL A 72 -6.70 -8.78 2.85
C VAL A 72 -5.47 -9.71 2.90
N LEU A 73 -4.38 -9.36 2.22
CA LEU A 73 -3.08 -10.04 2.34
C LEU A 73 -2.64 -10.17 3.81
N ALA A 74 -2.67 -9.08 4.57
CA ALA A 74 -2.24 -9.08 5.96
C ALA A 74 -3.06 -10.05 6.81
N ILE A 75 -4.36 -10.19 6.53
CA ILE A 75 -5.20 -11.19 7.19
C ILE A 75 -4.71 -12.60 6.87
N PHE A 76 -4.48 -12.93 5.60
CA PHE A 76 -3.96 -14.26 5.22
C PHE A 76 -2.58 -14.54 5.81
N ALA A 77 -1.68 -13.56 5.83
CA ALA A 77 -0.35 -13.70 6.42
C ALA A 77 -0.43 -13.93 7.94
N LEU A 78 -1.29 -13.20 8.65
CA LEU A 78 -1.49 -13.37 10.09
C LEU A 78 -2.13 -14.72 10.41
N SER A 79 -3.19 -15.11 9.69
CA SER A 79 -3.83 -16.43 9.88
C SER A 79 -2.87 -17.57 9.55
N GLY A 80 -2.06 -17.43 8.50
CA GLY A 80 -1.01 -18.39 8.17
C GLY A 80 0.06 -18.48 9.25
N ALA A 81 0.48 -17.34 9.81
CA ALA A 81 1.42 -17.29 10.93
C ALA A 81 0.90 -18.04 12.15
N GLU A 82 -0.38 -17.84 12.50
CA GLU A 82 -1.02 -18.49 13.65
C GLU A 82 -1.13 -20.01 13.45
N LEU A 83 -1.49 -20.47 12.25
CA LEU A 83 -1.74 -21.89 12.00
C LEU A 83 -0.47 -22.70 11.72
N PHE A 84 0.52 -22.11 11.05
CA PHE A 84 1.70 -22.84 10.54
C PHE A 84 3.03 -22.09 10.74
N GLY A 85 3.05 -21.07 11.60
CA GLY A 85 4.25 -20.27 11.88
C GLY A 85 4.77 -19.52 10.65
N ILE A 86 6.09 -19.34 10.59
CA ILE A 86 6.75 -18.56 9.53
C ILE A 86 6.39 -19.10 8.13
N LEU A 87 6.30 -20.43 7.96
CA LEU A 87 5.96 -21.03 6.67
C LEU A 87 4.55 -20.61 6.22
N GLY A 88 3.58 -20.68 7.13
CA GLY A 88 2.21 -20.24 6.84
C GLY A 88 2.12 -18.75 6.56
N ALA A 89 2.90 -17.93 7.26
CA ALA A 89 2.97 -16.49 6.99
C ALA A 89 3.50 -16.18 5.59
N ILE A 90 4.56 -16.87 5.16
CA ILE A 90 5.15 -16.72 3.82
C ILE A 90 4.18 -17.20 2.74
N VAL A 91 3.59 -18.39 2.90
CA VAL A 91 2.63 -18.93 1.93
C VAL A 91 1.36 -18.09 1.87
N GLY A 92 0.83 -17.72 3.03
CA GLY A 92 -0.34 -16.84 3.16
C GLY A 92 -0.10 -15.47 2.55
N GLY A 93 1.11 -14.91 2.71
CA GLY A 93 1.51 -13.69 2.01
C GLY A 93 1.61 -13.87 0.50
N LEU A 94 2.35 -14.87 0.00
CA LEU A 94 2.55 -15.06 -1.45
C LEU A 94 1.24 -15.39 -2.18
N VAL A 95 0.48 -16.37 -1.68
CA VAL A 95 -0.79 -16.80 -2.29
C VAL A 95 -1.86 -15.74 -2.06
N GLY A 96 -1.90 -15.17 -0.86
CA GLY A 96 -2.78 -14.04 -0.54
C GLY A 96 -2.60 -12.92 -1.54
N ASN A 97 -1.35 -12.50 -1.80
CA ASN A 97 -1.04 -11.43 -2.76
C ASN A 97 -1.62 -11.71 -4.14
N ALA A 98 -1.42 -12.92 -4.67
CA ALA A 98 -1.95 -13.27 -6.00
C ALA A 98 -3.48 -13.22 -6.06
N ILE A 99 -4.16 -13.66 -5.00
CA ILE A 99 -5.62 -13.59 -4.90
C ILE A 99 -6.09 -12.15 -4.80
N THR A 100 -5.46 -11.37 -3.92
CA THR A 100 -5.87 -10.01 -3.58
C THR A 100 -5.55 -9.03 -4.70
N ASP A 101 -4.46 -9.21 -5.43
CA ASP A 101 -4.16 -8.50 -6.69
C ASP A 101 -5.28 -8.69 -7.72
N GLY A 102 -5.79 -9.92 -7.86
CA GLY A 102 -6.89 -10.24 -8.76
C GLY A 102 -8.18 -9.49 -8.40
N PHE A 103 -8.57 -9.52 -7.12
CA PHE A 103 -9.75 -8.81 -6.64
C PHE A 103 -9.57 -7.29 -6.68
N ALA A 104 -8.47 -6.77 -6.13
CA ALA A 104 -8.15 -5.35 -6.10
C ALA A 104 -8.07 -4.76 -7.52
N GLY A 105 -7.56 -5.53 -8.48
CA GLY A 105 -7.49 -5.16 -9.89
C GLY A 105 -8.86 -4.91 -10.53
N ILE A 106 -9.91 -5.64 -10.11
CA ILE A 106 -11.29 -5.39 -10.55
C ILE A 106 -11.74 -4.00 -10.09
N PHE A 107 -11.50 -3.66 -8.82
CA PHE A 107 -11.88 -2.36 -8.26
C PHE A 107 -11.07 -1.19 -8.85
N GLU A 108 -9.74 -1.36 -9.01
CA GLU A 108 -8.88 -0.38 -9.69
C GLU A 108 -9.39 -0.11 -11.11
N GLY A 109 -9.66 -1.17 -11.87
CA GLY A 109 -10.15 -1.09 -13.24
C GLY A 109 -11.51 -0.39 -13.31
N TYR A 110 -12.44 -0.72 -12.41
CA TYR A 110 -13.75 -0.09 -12.34
C TYR A 110 -13.68 1.40 -12.01
N GLU A 111 -12.91 1.79 -10.99
CA GLU A 111 -12.72 3.20 -10.63
C GLU A 111 -12.01 3.98 -11.75
N TRP A 112 -11.03 3.36 -12.42
CA TRP A 112 -10.38 3.99 -13.56
C TRP A 112 -11.34 4.23 -14.73
N GLN A 113 -12.24 3.29 -15.01
CA GLN A 113 -13.29 3.48 -16.03
C GLN A 113 -14.21 4.66 -15.69
N LYS A 114 -14.55 4.88 -14.41
CA LYS A 114 -15.31 6.06 -13.96
C LYS A 114 -14.53 7.35 -14.18
N ILE A 115 -13.28 7.41 -13.74
CA ILE A 115 -12.42 8.59 -13.86
C ILE A 115 -12.20 8.94 -15.35
N LYS A 116 -12.04 7.93 -16.20
CA LYS A 116 -11.91 8.09 -17.66
C LYS A 116 -13.16 8.69 -18.30
N LYS A 117 -14.36 8.32 -17.84
CA LYS A 117 -15.64 8.92 -18.29
C LYS A 117 -15.74 10.40 -17.91
N LEU A 118 -15.15 10.80 -16.77
CA LEU A 118 -15.10 12.19 -16.30
C LEU A 118 -14.03 13.05 -17.02
N LYS A 119 -13.36 12.53 -18.07
CA LYS A 119 -12.28 13.20 -18.82
C LYS A 119 -11.08 13.67 -17.98
N ILE A 120 -10.88 13.12 -16.78
CA ILE A 120 -9.72 13.41 -15.90
C ILE A 120 -8.52 12.54 -16.32
N LYS A 121 -8.23 12.46 -17.63
CA LYS A 121 -7.25 11.51 -18.19
C LYS A 121 -5.79 11.89 -17.93
N ASP A 122 -5.49 13.19 -17.87
CA ASP A 122 -4.12 13.67 -18.11
C ASP A 122 -3.18 13.70 -16.90
N LYS A 123 -3.52 13.01 -15.80
CA LYS A 123 -2.72 13.09 -14.57
C LYS A 123 -2.29 11.74 -13.98
N ARG A 124 -2.61 10.61 -14.62
CA ARG A 124 -2.09 9.30 -14.22
C ARG A 124 -0.70 9.10 -14.82
N THR A 125 0.32 9.26 -13.98
CA THR A 125 1.74 9.09 -14.32
C THR A 125 2.33 7.89 -13.58
N ALA A 126 3.54 7.45 -13.97
CA ALA A 126 4.24 6.38 -13.25
C ALA A 126 4.41 6.69 -11.76
N LEU A 127 4.76 7.94 -11.42
CA LEU A 127 4.91 8.39 -10.03
C LEU A 127 3.59 8.30 -9.25
N THR A 128 2.48 8.78 -9.83
CA THR A 128 1.18 8.77 -9.13
C THR A 128 0.65 7.36 -8.93
N VAL A 129 0.88 6.47 -9.90
CA VAL A 129 0.49 5.06 -9.78
C VAL A 129 1.30 4.37 -8.68
N ALA A 130 2.62 4.53 -8.71
CA ALA A 130 3.50 3.91 -7.72
C ALA A 130 3.21 4.42 -6.30
N ILE A 131 3.10 5.75 -6.10
CA ILE A 131 2.77 6.32 -4.79
C ILE A 131 1.37 5.90 -4.35
N GLY A 132 0.37 5.90 -5.24
CA GLY A 132 -0.99 5.52 -4.90
C GLY A 132 -1.09 4.09 -4.41
N LYS A 133 -0.49 3.13 -5.13
CA LYS A 133 -0.47 1.72 -4.72
C LYS A 133 0.32 1.53 -3.42
N LEU A 134 1.53 2.10 -3.33
CA LEU A 134 2.35 2.02 -2.11
C LEU A 134 1.60 2.56 -0.88
N THR A 135 0.98 3.74 -1.01
CA THR A 135 0.16 4.37 0.03
C THR A 135 -1.01 3.49 0.43
N GLY A 136 -1.76 2.97 -0.55
CA GLY A 136 -2.87 2.07 -0.32
C GLY A 136 -2.44 0.81 0.44
N CYS A 137 -1.34 0.19 0.03
CA CYS A 137 -0.81 -1.01 0.67
C CYS A 137 -0.38 -0.76 2.12
N LEU A 138 0.25 0.38 2.40
CA LEU A 138 0.60 0.80 3.76
C LEU A 138 -0.67 1.03 4.60
N PHE A 139 -1.69 1.69 4.07
CA PHE A 139 -2.96 1.84 4.79
C PHE A 139 -3.65 0.50 5.05
N GLY A 140 -3.76 -0.37 4.04
CA GLY A 140 -4.43 -1.66 4.15
C GLY A 140 -3.78 -2.53 5.23
N GLY A 141 -2.49 -2.77 5.08
CA GLY A 141 -1.72 -3.54 6.06
C GLY A 141 -1.69 -2.87 7.43
N GLY A 142 -1.46 -1.56 7.49
CA GLY A 142 -1.41 -0.80 8.73
C GLY A 142 -2.72 -0.83 9.53
N ILE A 143 -3.87 -0.71 8.87
CA ILE A 143 -5.20 -0.83 9.50
C ILE A 143 -5.37 -2.22 10.10
N VAL A 144 -5.08 -3.27 9.33
CA VAL A 144 -5.22 -4.65 9.81
C VAL A 144 -4.31 -4.94 10.98
N LEU A 145 -3.03 -4.53 10.92
CA LEU A 145 -2.10 -4.69 12.03
C LEU A 145 -2.51 -3.88 13.27
N THR A 146 -3.07 -2.68 13.07
CA THR A 146 -3.59 -1.86 14.19
C THR A 146 -4.75 -2.56 14.87
N ILE A 147 -5.69 -3.10 14.10
CA ILE A 147 -6.84 -3.85 14.66
C ILE A 147 -6.34 -5.11 15.36
N ALA A 148 -5.51 -5.90 14.69
CA ALA A 148 -5.02 -7.18 15.21
C ALA A 148 -4.21 -7.00 16.51
N TRP A 149 -3.23 -6.11 16.52
CA TRP A 149 -2.24 -6.06 17.60
C TRP A 149 -2.42 -4.89 18.56
N SER A 150 -2.95 -3.75 18.13
CA SER A 150 -3.18 -2.60 19.02
C SER A 150 -4.53 -2.67 19.73
N ILE A 151 -5.57 -3.16 19.05
CA ILE A 151 -6.95 -3.18 19.56
C ILE A 151 -7.31 -4.55 20.15
N LEU A 152 -7.15 -5.62 19.36
CA LEU A 152 -7.56 -6.98 19.75
C LEU A 152 -6.47 -7.73 20.52
N ASN A 153 -5.22 -7.23 20.50
CA ASN A 153 -4.08 -7.83 21.19
C ASN A 153 -3.90 -9.32 20.86
N LEU A 154 -4.07 -9.66 19.58
CA LEU A 154 -3.79 -11.00 19.04
C LEU A 154 -2.32 -11.37 19.23
N VAL A 155 -2.07 -12.66 19.42
CA VAL A 155 -0.77 -13.24 19.80
C VAL A 155 0.27 -13.07 18.68
#